data_AF-A0A345DLN2-F1
#
_entry.id   AF-A0A345DLN2-F1
#
_cell.length_a   1.000
_cell.length_b   1.000
_cell.length_c   1.000
_cell.angle_alpha   90.00
_cell.angle_beta   90.00
_cell.angle_gamma   90.00
#
_symmetry.space_group_name_H-M   'P 1'
#
loop_
_entity.id
_entity.type
_entity.pdbx_description
1 polymer ?
#
loop_
_entity_poly.entity_id
_entity_poly.type
_entity_poly.pdbx_seq_one_letter_code
_entity_poly.pdbx_strand_id
1 'polypeptide(L)' 'MKKQTKLYKQRLQYLVNVIHQCLPTKIPLFMLRKVIKLYLNHNVIDIGVMEEQHFKLLVEQVKNYMLNIESKN' A
#
# COMPACT_ATOMS: atom_id res chain seq x y z
N MET A 1 12.22 -5.35 -18.11
CA MET A 1 11.58 -4.82 -16.88
C MET A 1 10.86 -3.51 -17.21
N LYS A 2 9.53 -3.44 -17.05
CA LYS A 2 8.83 -2.14 -17.16
C LYS A 2 9.40 -1.19 -16.11
N LYS A 3 9.98 -0.05 -16.53
CA LYS A 3 10.48 0.98 -15.60
C LYS A 3 9.29 1.51 -14.80
N GLN A 4 9.35 1.42 -13.47
CA GLN A 4 8.33 2.01 -12.60
C GLN A 4 8.34 3.53 -12.78
N THR A 5 7.15 4.11 -12.95
CA THR A 5 7.00 5.56 -13.11
C THR A 5 7.39 6.29 -11.81
N LYS A 6 7.80 7.57 -11.92
CA LYS A 6 8.07 8.42 -10.76
C LYS A 6 6.86 8.48 -9.82
N LEU A 7 5.67 8.58 -10.41
CA LEU A 7 4.39 8.61 -9.71
C LEU A 7 4.12 7.33 -8.92
N TYR A 8 4.38 6.16 -9.52
CA TYR A 8 4.24 4.87 -8.83
C TYR A 8 5.10 4.83 -7.55
N LYS A 9 6.37 5.26 -7.63
CA LYS A 9 7.26 5.26 -6.46
C LYS A 9 6.78 6.20 -5.36
N GLN A 10 6.30 7.40 -5.74
CA GLN A 10 5.75 8.37 -4.79
C GLN A 10 4.49 7.84 -4.09
N ARG A 11 3.54 7.29 -4.87
CA ARG A 11 2.30 6.70 -4.35
C ARG A 11 2.56 5.48 -3.48
N LEU A 12 3.50 4.62 -3.86
CA LEU A 12 3.90 3.48 -3.03
C LEU A 12 4.50 3.94 -1.70
N GLN A 13 5.38 4.95 -1.72
CA GLN A 13 5.97 5.50 -0.50
C GLN A 13 4.90 6.10 0.42
N TYR A 14 3.97 6.86 -0.16
CA TYR A 14 2.84 7.42 0.57
C TYR A 14 2.02 6.30 1.24
N LEU A 15 1.61 5.29 0.47
CA LEU A 15 0.82 4.17 0.98
C LEU A 15 1.53 3.46 2.13
N VAL A 16 2.81 3.13 1.98
CA VAL A 16 3.63 2.50 3.03
C VAL A 16 3.65 3.36 4.31
N ASN A 17 3.83 4.67 4.17
CA ASN A 17 3.89 5.58 5.31
C ASN A 17 2.55 5.67 6.06
N VAL A 18 1.44 5.80 5.32
CA VAL A 18 0.10 5.84 5.92
C VAL A 18 -0.17 4.57 6.71
N ILE A 19 0.07 3.40 6.10
CA ILE A 19 -0.17 2.13 6.79
C ILE A 19 0.74 1.98 8.01
N HIS A 20 2.02 2.32 7.90
CA HIS A 20 2.96 2.23 9.04
C HIS A 20 2.57 3.13 10.22
N GLN A 21 1.98 4.29 9.95
CA GLN A 21 1.46 5.17 10.99
C GLN A 21 0.19 4.61 11.64
N CYS A 22 -0.69 4.00 10.85
CA CYS A 22 -1.95 3.45 11.35
C CYS A 22 -1.80 2.12 12.09
N LEU A 23 -0.79 1.30 11.78
CA LEU A 23 -0.61 0.00 12.43
C LEU A 23 -0.13 0.17 13.90
N PRO A 24 -0.84 -0.43 14.87
CA PRO A 24 -0.37 -0.54 16.25
C PRO A 24 1.00 -1.21 16.32
N THR A 25 1.16 -2.35 15.65
CA THR A 25 2.43 -3.08 15.58
C THR A 25 3.37 -2.44 14.56
N LYS A 26 4.55 -2.02 15.02
CA LYS A 26 5.57 -1.40 14.15
C LYS A 26 6.32 -2.45 13.33
N ILE A 27 5.74 -2.79 12.18
CA ILE A 27 6.38 -3.62 11.15
C ILE A 27 7.51 -2.82 10.47
N PRO A 28 8.71 -3.39 10.28
CA PRO A 28 9.77 -2.75 9.53
C PRO A 28 9.32 -2.28 8.14
N LEU A 29 9.64 -1.03 7.78
CA LEU A 29 9.20 -0.40 6.52
C LEU A 29 9.53 -1.21 5.27
N PHE A 30 10.67 -1.92 5.25
CA PHE A 30 11.06 -2.74 4.11
C PHE A 30 10.15 -3.97 3.96
N MET A 31 9.69 -4.58 5.07
CA MET A 31 8.73 -5.68 5.06
C MET A 31 7.35 -5.18 4.65
N LEU A 32 6.89 -4.07 5.24
CA LEU A 32 5.60 -3.48 4.90
C LEU A 32 5.52 -3.12 3.41
N ARG A 33 6.60 -2.56 2.86
CA ARG A 33 6.71 -2.29 1.42
C ARG A 33 6.59 -3.56 0.57
N LYS A 34 7.16 -4.69 1.00
CA LYS A 34 7.03 -5.98 0.29
C LYS A 34 5.58 -6.48 0.34
N VAL A 35 4.95 -6.46 1.51
CA VAL A 35 3.56 -6.89 1.71
C VAL A 35 2.60 -6.06 0.86
N ILE A 36 2.74 -4.74 0.87
CA ILE A 36 1.90 -3.85 0.06
C ILE A 36 2.10 -4.12 -1.44
N LYS A 37 3.36 -4.29 -1.90
CA LYS A 37 3.61 -4.66 -3.30
C LYS A 37 2.95 -5.99 -3.68
N LEU A 38 3.01 -6.98 -2.79
CA LEU A 38 2.39 -8.28 -3.00
C LEU A 38 0.87 -8.13 -3.12
N TYR A 39 0.24 -7.38 -2.21
CA TYR A 39 -1.19 -7.07 -2.27
C TYR A 39 -1.58 -6.41 -3.60
N LEU A 40 -0.84 -5.39 -4.05
CA LEU A 40 -1.14 -4.70 -5.31
C LEU A 40 -1.00 -5.66 -6.51
N ASN A 41 0.02 -6.51 -6.52
CA ASN A 41 0.24 -7.48 -7.59
C ASN A 41 -0.86 -8.55 -7.64
N HIS A 42 -1.24 -9.10 -6.48
CA HIS A 42 -2.30 -10.10 -6.39
C HIS A 42 -3.66 -9.57 -6.87
N ASN A 43 -3.95 -8.30 -6.58
CA ASN A 43 -5.19 -7.66 -7.00
C ASN A 43 -5.08 -6.98 -8.39
N VAL A 44 -3.95 -7.12 -9.09
CA VAL A 44 -3.70 -6.53 -10.42
C VAL A 44 -3.90 -5.00 -10.43
N ILE A 45 -3.43 -4.32 -9.38
CA ILE A 45 -3.61 -2.88 -9.18
C ILE A 45 -2.35 -2.11 -9.59
N ASP A 46 -2.46 -1.28 -10.62
CA ASP A 46 -1.41 -0.33 -11.01
C ASP A 46 -1.68 1.08 -10.45
N ILE A 47 -1.10 1.34 -9.28
CA ILE A 47 -1.18 2.64 -8.62
C ILE A 47 -0.46 3.76 -9.40
N GLY A 48 0.34 3.44 -10.42
CA GLY A 48 1.05 4.41 -11.23
C GLY A 48 0.19 5.07 -12.30
N VAL A 49 -0.95 4.47 -12.64
CA VAL A 49 -1.83 4.92 -13.75
C VAL A 49 -3.26 5.24 -13.31
N MET A 50 -3.66 4.83 -12.10
CA MET A 50 -5.01 5.13 -11.60
C MET A 50 -5.22 6.62 -11.29
N GLU A 51 -6.47 7.06 -11.35
CA GLU A 51 -6.86 8.42 -10.94
C GLU A 51 -6.65 8.65 -9.44
N GLU A 52 -6.51 9.93 -9.06
CA GLU A 52 -6.25 10.30 -7.67
C GLU A 52 -7.38 9.90 -6.71
N GLN A 53 -8.64 10.03 -7.13
CA GLN A 53 -9.79 9.62 -6.34
C GLN A 53 -9.77 8.12 -6.02
N HIS A 54 -9.49 7.29 -7.03
CA HIS A 54 -9.35 5.85 -6.86
C HIS A 54 -8.15 5.48 -5.99
N PHE A 55 -7.05 6.23 -6.10
CA PHE A 55 -5.89 6.05 -5.22
C PHE A 55 -6.23 6.35 -3.74
N LYS A 56 -6.98 7.42 -3.46
CA LYS A 56 -7.42 7.75 -2.09
C LYS A 56 -8.31 6.64 -1.51
N LEU A 57 -9.25 6.12 -2.30
CA LEU A 57 -10.10 4.99 -1.90
C LEU A 57 -9.27 3.73 -1.62
N LEU A 58 -8.29 3.42 -2.48
CA LEU A 58 -7.40 2.28 -2.29
C LEU A 58 -6.60 2.39 -0.98
N VAL A 59 -6.12 3.59 -0.63
CA VAL A 59 -5.37 3.82 0.62
C VAL A 59 -6.21 3.41 1.84
N GLU A 60 -7.48 3.84 1.90
CA GLU A 60 -8.38 3.45 2.99
C GLU A 60 -8.70 1.95 2.97
N GLN A 61 -8.89 1.35 1.79
CA GLN A 61 -9.11 -0.10 1.67
C GLN A 61 -7.93 -0.91 2.21
N VAL A 62 -6.70 -0.56 1.80
CA VAL A 62 -5.47 -1.24 2.28
C VAL A 62 -5.31 -1.05 3.78
N LYS A 63 -5.61 0.14 4.30
CA LYS A 63 -5.57 0.43 5.74
C LYS A 63 -6.51 -0.46 6.53
N ASN A 64 -7.78 -0.52 6.12
CA ASN A 64 -8.78 -1.35 6.78
C ASN A 64 -8.42 -2.84 6.68
N TYR A 65 -7.92 -3.29 5.51
CA TYR A 65 -7.46 -4.66 5.33
C TYR A 65 -6.33 -5.04 6.30
N MET A 66 -5.30 -4.19 6.42
CA MET A 66 -4.15 -4.46 7.28
C MET A 66 -4.53 -4.42 8.77
N LEU A 67 -5.36 -3.46 9.20
CA LEU A 67 -5.88 -3.40 10.57
C LEU A 67 -6.74 -4.62 10.91
N ASN A 68 -7.55 -5.10 9.97
CA ASN A 68 -8.39 -6.29 10.16
C ASN A 68 -7.59 -7.60 10.23
N ILE A 69 -6.39 -7.65 9.64
CA ILE A 69 -5.49 -8.79 9.82
C ILE A 69 -4.86 -8.75 11.20
N GLU A 70 -4.40 -7.58 11.65
CA GLU A 70 -3.79 -7.43 12.96
C GLU A 70 -4.77 -7.72 14.10
N SER A 71 -6.04 -7.31 13.98
CA SER A 71 -7.05 -7.59 15.02
C SER A 71 -7.47 -9.06 15.12
N LYS A 72 -7.16 -9.89 14.12
CA LYS A 72 -7.48 -11.32 14.09
C LYS A 72 -6.32 -12.21 14.58
N ASN A 73 -5.14 -11.64 14.77
CA ASN A 73 -3.95 -12.31 15.29
C ASN A 73 -3.72 -11.95 16.76
#